data_AF-A0A960Q886-F1
#
_entry.id   AF-A0A960Q886-F1
#
_cell.length_a   1.000
_cell.length_b   1.000
_cell.length_c   1.000
_cell.angle_alpha   90.00
_cell.angle_beta   90.00
_cell.angle_gamma   90.00
#
_symmetry.space_group_name_H-M   'P 1'
#
loop_
_entity.id
_entity.type
_entity.pdbx_description
1 polymer ?
#
loop_
_entity_poly.entity_id
_entity_poly.type
_entity_poly.pdbx_seq_one_letter_code
_entity_poly.pdbx_strand_id
1 'polypeptide(L)'
;MKINKVSFYSGAVLLVLVLVLIVQNLDPVRVKFLFWTFTMSGALLLILVFLGGALLGWILNRYRRNRLAHSQQNPKVKSARESPRTA
;
A
#
# COMPACT_ATOMS: atom_id res chain seq x y z
N MET A 1 24.76 -14.53 -25.80
CA MET A 1 23.39 -14.06 -25.53
C MET A 1 23.03 -13.00 -26.59
N LYS A 2 22.24 -13.35 -27.62
CA LYS A 2 21.87 -12.41 -28.69
C LYS A 2 20.77 -11.49 -28.15
N ILE A 3 21.05 -10.21 -27.99
CA ILE A 3 20.05 -9.22 -27.58
C ILE A 3 19.23 -8.88 -28.83
N ASN A 4 17.95 -9.24 -28.78
CA ASN A 4 17.02 -8.98 -29.87
C ASN A 4 16.80 -7.47 -29.98
N LYS A 5 17.10 -6.88 -31.15
CA LYS A 5 17.04 -5.42 -31.36
C LYS A 5 15.69 -4.84 -30.92
N VAL A 6 14.60 -5.56 -31.16
CA VAL A 6 13.23 -5.17 -30.76
C VAL A 6 13.08 -5.01 -29.24
N SER A 7 13.62 -5.95 -28.44
CA SER A 7 13.56 -5.88 -26.96
C SER A 7 14.40 -4.72 -26.39
N PHE A 8 15.48 -4.35 -27.09
CA PHE A 8 16.30 -3.21 -26.70
C PHE A 8 15.62 -1.88 -27.04
N TYR A 9 15.07 -1.75 -28.25
CA TYR A 9 14.32 -0.56 -28.65
C TYR A 9 13.05 -0.37 -27.80
N SER A 10 12.33 -1.45 -27.47
CA SER A 10 11.17 -1.34 -26.58
C SER A 10 11.56 -0.85 -25.19
N GLY A 11 12.70 -1.32 -24.65
CA GLY A 11 13.22 -0.85 -23.37
C GLY A 11 13.60 0.64 -23.39
N ALA A 12 14.28 1.07 -24.45
CA ALA A 12 14.66 2.47 -24.63
C ALA A 12 13.43 3.40 -24.77
N VAL A 13 12.44 3.00 -25.58
CA VAL A 13 11.18 3.76 -25.74
C VAL A 13 10.42 3.86 -24.41
N LEU A 14 10.32 2.75 -23.66
CA LEU A 14 9.67 2.74 -22.36
C LEU A 14 10.38 3.66 -21.37
N LEU A 15 11.72 3.65 -21.36
CA LEU A 15 12.52 4.51 -20.49
C LEU A 15 12.29 6.00 -20.80
N VAL A 16 12.30 6.38 -22.08
CA VAL A 16 12.02 7.77 -22.49
C VAL A 16 10.60 8.17 -22.08
N LEU A 17 9.61 7.29 -22.28
CA LEU A 17 8.22 7.56 -21.90
C LEU A 17 8.10 7.81 -20.38
N VAL A 18 8.76 6.98 -19.56
CA VAL A 18 8.78 7.15 -18.10
C VAL A 18 9.43 8.48 -17.72
N LEU A 19 10.55 8.86 -18.34
CA LEU A 19 11.21 10.15 -18.08
C LEU A 19 10.31 11.34 -18.46
N VAL A 20 9.62 11.28 -19.59
CA VAL A 20 8.65 12.31 -20.01
C VAL A 20 7.51 12.40 -19.01
N LEU A 21 6.94 11.28 -18.58
CA LEU A 21 5.90 11.26 -17.55
C LEU A 21 6.40 11.87 -16.25
N ILE A 22 7.63 11.55 -15.82
CA ILE A 22 8.23 12.18 -14.63
C ILE A 22 8.29 13.69 -14.82
N VAL A 23 8.92 14.17 -15.90
CA VAL A 23 9.10 15.61 -16.16
C VAL A 23 7.77 16.36 -16.26
N GLN A 24 6.78 15.79 -16.95
CA GLN A 24 5.44 16.38 -17.04
C GLN A 24 4.70 16.38 -15.69
N ASN A 25 5.00 15.43 -14.81
CA ASN A 25 4.42 15.34 -13.46
C ASN A 25 5.35 15.96 -12.38
N LEU A 26 6.40 16.71 -12.78
CA LEU A 26 7.23 17.50 -11.87
C LEU A 26 6.52 18.76 -11.39
N ASP A 27 5.36 19.10 -11.97
CA ASP A 27 4.63 20.30 -11.61
C ASP A 27 4.43 20.38 -10.09
N PRO A 28 4.94 21.45 -9.45
CA PRO A 28 4.92 21.58 -8.01
C PRO A 28 3.49 21.82 -7.53
N VAL A 29 2.98 20.86 -6.76
CA VAL A 29 1.67 20.96 -6.11
C VAL A 29 1.85 21.56 -4.72
N ARG A 30 1.08 22.61 -4.43
CA ARG A 30 1.02 23.22 -3.11
C ARG A 30 0.06 22.43 -2.23
N VAL A 31 0.59 21.83 -1.17
CA VAL A 31 -0.18 21.03 -0.22
C VAL A 31 -0.32 21.79 1.09
N LYS A 32 -1.56 21.88 1.58
CA LYS A 32 -1.88 22.39 2.93
C LYS A 32 -2.31 21.22 3.80
N PHE A 33 -1.50 20.88 4.79
CA PHE A 33 -1.76 19.78 5.72
C PHE A 33 -1.95 20.33 7.14
N LEU A 34 -3.19 20.38 7.62
CA LEU A 34 -3.61 21.00 8.89
C LEU A 34 -3.11 22.44 9.06
N PHE A 35 -1.89 22.63 9.57
CA PHE A 35 -1.26 23.93 9.82
C PHE A 35 0.02 24.15 9.00
N TRP A 36 0.43 23.16 8.20
CA TRP A 36 1.67 23.18 7.44
C TRP A 36 1.38 23.37 5.96
N THR A 37 2.16 24.22 5.29
CA THR A 37 2.09 24.40 3.84
C THR A 37 3.44 24.09 3.24
N PHE A 38 3.46 23.22 2.24
CA PHE A 38 4.69 22.85 1.54
C PHE A 38 4.39 22.54 0.08
N THR A 39 5.44 22.58 -0.73
CA THR A 39 5.36 22.39 -2.17
C THR A 39 6.21 21.19 -2.54
N MET A 40 5.65 20.24 -3.29
CA MET A 40 6.34 19.05 -3.76
C MET A 40 5.77 18.60 -5.10
N SER A 41 6.43 17.68 -5.81
CA SER A 41 5.86 17.13 -7.04
C SER A 41 4.57 16.36 -6.75
N GLY A 42 3.58 16.47 -7.64
CA GLY A 42 2.33 15.72 -7.52
C GLY A 42 2.55 14.21 -7.44
N ALA A 43 3.53 13.69 -8.18
CA ALA A 43 3.91 12.28 -8.13
C ALA A 43 4.38 11.83 -6.73
N LEU A 44 5.18 12.65 -6.04
CA LEU A 44 5.64 12.34 -4.68
C LEU A 44 4.47 12.34 -3.70
N LEU A 45 3.54 13.28 -3.83
CA LEU A 45 2.31 13.31 -3.02
C LEU A 45 1.50 12.02 -3.19
N LEU A 46 1.29 11.56 -4.43
CA LEU A 46 0.54 10.33 -4.71
C LEU A 46 1.21 9.10 -4.08
N ILE A 47 2.53 8.98 -4.21
CA ILE A 47 3.29 7.87 -3.61
C ILE A 47 3.17 7.88 -2.08
N LEU A 48 3.30 9.05 -1.45
CA LEU A 48 3.21 9.18 0.01
C LEU A 48 1.81 8.83 0.53
N VAL A 49 0.75 9.31 -0.12
CA VAL A 49 -0.63 8.98 0.26
C VAL A 49 -0.91 7.49 0.08
N PHE A 50 -0.45 6.89 -1.02
CA PHE A 50 -0.61 5.46 -1.27
C PHE A 50 0.12 4.62 -0.21
N LEU A 51 1.39 4.92 0.06
CA LEU A 51 2.18 4.22 1.07
C LEU A 51 1.57 4.39 2.47
N GLY A 52 1.12 5.60 2.82
CA GLY A 52 0.44 5.86 4.08
C GLY A 52 -0.83 5.02 4.24
N GLY A 53 -1.68 5.00 3.20
CA GLY A 53 -2.89 4.18 3.18
C GLY A 53 -2.60 2.67 3.26
N ALA A 54 -1.62 2.19 2.50
CA ALA A 54 -1.21 0.78 2.51
C ALA A 54 -0.66 0.35 3.88
N LEU A 55 0.17 1.19 4.50
CA LEU A 55 0.75 0.94 5.81
C LEU A 55 -0.35 0.92 6.90
N LEU A 56 -1.25 1.91 6.88
CA LEU A 56 -2.41 1.92 7.79
C LEU A 56 -3.28 0.68 7.61
N GLY A 57 -3.60 0.32 6.37
CA GLY A 57 -4.39 -0.89 6.07
C GLY A 57 -3.72 -2.17 6.57
N TRP A 58 -2.40 -2.29 6.37
CA TRP A 58 -1.62 -3.43 6.86
C TRP A 58 -1.63 -3.52 8.39
N ILE A 59 -1.40 -2.39 9.08
CA ILE A 59 -1.43 -2.29 10.53
C ILE A 59 -2.82 -2.67 11.07
N LEU A 60 -3.89 -2.10 10.52
CA LEU A 60 -5.27 -2.41 10.92
C LEU A 60 -5.60 -3.90 10.72
N ASN A 61 -5.20 -4.48 9.59
CA ASN A 61 -5.40 -5.90 9.32
C ASN A 61 -4.64 -6.78 10.33
N ARG A 62 -3.41 -6.40 10.69
CA ARG A 62 -2.64 -7.10 11.72
C ARG A 62 -3.32 -7.04 13.09
N TYR A 63 -3.80 -5.86 13.50
CA TYR A 63 -4.55 -5.72 14.76
C TYR A 63 -5.82 -6.58 14.76
N ARG A 64 -6.60 -6.59 13.67
CA ARG A 64 -7.81 -7.42 13.56
C ARG A 64 -7.50 -8.91 13.70
N ARG A 65 -6.46 -9.40 13.02
CA ARG A 65 -6.04 -10.82 13.10
C ARG A 65 -5.62 -11.22 14.51
N ASN A 66 -4.90 -10.35 15.22
CA ASN A 66 -4.46 -10.63 16.59
C ASN A 66 -5.66 -10.73 17.58
N ARG A 67 -6.72 -9.92 17.39
CA ARG A 67 -7.91 -10.02 18.25
C ARG A 67 -8.72 -11.29 18.01
N LEU A 68 -8.82 -11.74 16.76
CA LEU A 68 -9.52 -12.98 16.40
C LEU A 68 -8.79 -14.22 16.97
N ALA A 69 -7.46 -14.21 16.99
CA ALA A 69 -6.66 -15.28 17.59
C ALA A 69 -6.84 -15.35 19.12
N HIS A 70 -6.90 -14.21 19.82
CA HIS A 70 -7.14 -14.18 21.26
C HIS A 70 -8.57 -14.56 21.66
N SER A 71 -9.57 -14.26 20.83
CA SER A 71 -10.96 -14.71 21.09
C SER A 71 -11.14 -16.23 20.98
N GLN A 72 -10.36 -16.91 20.15
CA GLN A 72 -10.41 -18.38 20.00
C GLN A 72 -9.71 -19.12 21.16
N GLN A 73 -8.77 -18.45 21.85
CA GLN A 73 -8.02 -19.03 22.97
C GLN A 73 -8.64 -18.71 24.34
N ASN A 74 -9.69 -17.88 24.38
CA ASN A 74 -10.40 -17.58 25.62
C ASN A 74 -11.10 -18.85 26.15
N PRO A 75 -10.78 -19.32 27.37
CA PRO A 75 -11.36 -20.53 27.95
C PRO A 75 -12.90 -20.54 27.94
N LYS A 76 -13.54 -19.36 28.04
CA LYS A 76 -15.00 -19.23 27.98
C LYS A 76 -15.59 -19.57 26.59
N VAL A 77 -14.90 -19.21 25.51
CA VAL A 77 -15.35 -19.49 24.13
C VAL A 77 -15.10 -20.95 23.77
N LYS A 78 -13.97 -21.51 24.24
CA LYS A 78 -13.64 -22.93 24.04
C LYS A 78 -14.60 -23.86 24.80
N SER A 79 -14.89 -23.55 26.07
CA SER A 79 -15.87 -24.27 26.89
C SER A 79 -17.30 -24.18 26.33
N ALA A 80 -17.70 -23.05 25.76
CA ALA A 80 -19.02 -22.91 25.12
C ALA A 80 -19.13 -23.68 23.79
N ARG A 81 -18.02 -23.90 23.07
CA ARG A 81 -17.99 -24.74 21.86
C ARG A 81 -17.91 -26.24 22.14
N GLU A 82 -17.27 -26.62 23.25
CA GLU A 82 -17.18 -28.01 23.72
C GLU A 82 -18.37 -28.43 24.61
N SER A 83 -19.28 -27.49 24.94
CA SER A 83 -20.51 -27.83 25.63
C SER A 83 -21.37 -28.74 24.75
N PRO A 84 -21.65 -29.98 25.19
CA PRO A 84 -22.37 -30.95 24.38
C PRO A 84 -23.77 -30.42 24.01
N ARG A 85 -24.03 -30.29 22.71
CA ARG A 85 -25.41 -30.27 22.18
C ARG A 85 -26.01 -31.67 22.31
N THR A 86 -26.18 -32.15 23.53
CA THR A 86 -26.89 -33.39 23.84
C THR A 86 -27.44 -33.25 25.25
N ALA A 87 -28.58 -32.57 25.34
CA ALA A 87 -29.60 -32.89 26.31
C ALA A 87 -30.77 -33.49 25.52
#